data_AF-A0A1M3P8B1-F1
#
_entry.id   AF-A0A1M3P8B1-F1
#
_cell.length_a   1.000
_cell.length_b   1.000
_cell.length_c   1.000
_cell.angle_alpha   90.00
_cell.angle_beta   90.00
_cell.angle_gamma   90.00
#
_symmetry.space_group_name_H-M   'P 1'
#
loop_
_entity.id
_entity.type
_entity.pdbx_description
1 polymer ?
#
loop_
_entity_poly.entity_id
_entity_poly.type
_entity_poly.pdbx_seq_one_letter_code
_entity_poly.pdbx_strand_id
1 'polypeptide(L)' 'MTPDASGWRSPALYDHVERISASDVAWEWLRRNEAYDRDFQALTAAKGDPRPLTDKIRQRWGLRFPGGPPRGPS' A
#
# COMPACT_ATOMS: atom_id res chain seq x y z
N MET A 1 7.87 15.43 -21.86
CA MET A 1 8.34 16.47 -20.93
C MET A 1 9.51 15.89 -20.16
N THR A 2 10.68 16.52 -20.22
CA THR A 2 11.84 16.12 -19.41
C THR A 2 11.68 16.77 -18.04
N PRO A 3 11.72 16.02 -16.93
CA PRO A 3 11.67 16.62 -15.60
C PRO A 3 12.90 17.51 -15.40
N ASP A 4 12.69 18.70 -14.84
CA ASP A 4 13.79 19.58 -14.45
C ASP A 4 14.57 18.93 -13.31
N ALA A 5 15.83 18.60 -13.57
CA ALA A 5 16.72 17.96 -12.60
C ALA A 5 17.70 18.96 -11.97
N SER A 6 17.61 20.25 -12.28
CA SER A 6 18.59 21.27 -11.87
C SER A 6 18.78 21.34 -10.34
N GLY A 7 17.73 21.02 -9.58
CA GLY A 7 17.73 21.03 -8.12
C GLY A 7 18.25 19.76 -7.44
N TRP A 8 18.73 18.73 -8.14
CA TRP A 8 19.02 17.41 -7.54
C TRP A 8 20.04 17.40 -6.38
N ARG A 9 20.84 18.47 -6.20
CA ARG A 9 21.75 18.64 -5.04
C ARG A 9 21.19 19.49 -3.90
N SER A 10 19.99 20.06 -4.06
CA SER A 10 19.36 20.86 -3.02
C SER A 10 18.77 19.96 -1.95
N PRO A 11 19.20 20.06 -0.67
CA PRO A 11 18.63 19.28 0.42
C PRO A 11 17.14 19.55 0.62
N ALA A 12 16.67 20.77 0.30
CA ALA A 12 15.26 21.16 0.39
C ALA A 12 14.34 20.30 -0.50
N LEU A 13 14.85 19.70 -1.58
CA LEU A 13 14.09 18.76 -2.41
C LEU A 13 13.88 17.39 -1.74
N TYR A 14 14.65 17.09 -0.69
CA TYR A 14 14.62 15.83 0.05
C TYR A 14 14.08 15.96 1.48
N ASP A 15 13.72 17.15 1.96
CA ASP A 15 13.10 17.37 3.28
C ASP A 15 11.88 16.47 3.54
N HIS A 16 11.17 16.08 2.48
CA HIS A 16 10.06 15.13 2.57
C HIS A 16 10.53 13.70 2.81
N VAL A 17 11.64 13.28 2.18
CA VAL A 17 12.26 11.96 2.36
C VAL A 17 12.86 11.81 3.75
N GLU A 18 13.26 12.89 4.41
CA GLU A 18 13.69 12.83 5.81
C GLU A 18 12.51 12.67 6.80
N ARG A 19 11.30 12.99 6.36
CA ARG A 19 10.08 12.95 7.20
C ARG A 19 9.16 11.78 6.90
N ILE A 20 9.39 11.05 5.81
CA ILE A 20 8.59 9.87 5.46
C ILE A 20 8.88 8.73 6.43
N SER A 21 7.83 8.09 6.96
CA SER A 21 8.03 6.96 7.85
C SER A 21 8.49 5.72 7.08
N ALA A 22 9.13 4.78 7.77
CA ALA A 22 9.47 3.48 7.17
C ALA A 22 8.24 2.75 6.61
N SER A 23 7.07 2.94 7.24
CA SER A 23 5.79 2.38 6.79
C SER A 23 5.31 3.00 5.48
N ASP A 24 5.45 4.33 5.33
CA ASP A 24 5.07 5.04 4.11
C ASP A 24 5.97 4.64 2.93
N VAL A 25 7.28 4.49 3.17
CA VAL A 25 8.22 3.96 2.17
C VAL A 25 7.82 2.54 1.78
N ALA A 26 7.61 1.65 2.75
CA ALA A 26 7.19 0.27 2.49
C ALA A 26 5.90 0.20 1.68
N TRP A 27 4.95 1.10 1.94
CA TRP A 27 3.71 1.22 1.18
C TRP A 27 3.93 1.67 -0.27
N GLU A 28 4.79 2.66 -0.52
CA GLU A 28 5.14 3.09 -1.88
C GLU A 28 5.77 1.96 -2.71
N TRP A 29 6.60 1.10 -2.10
CA TRP A 29 7.14 -0.08 -2.78
C TRP A 29 6.05 -1.12 -3.06
N LEU A 30 5.20 -1.40 -2.07
CA LEU A 30 4.15 -2.41 -2.19
C LEU A 30 3.16 -2.07 -3.30
N ARG A 31 2.69 -0.83 -3.37
CA ARG A 31 1.68 -0.42 -4.37
C ARG A 31 2.21 -0.39 -5.81
N ARG A 32 3.54 -0.39 -5.99
CA ARG A 32 4.19 -0.49 -7.31
C ARG A 32 4.48 -1.93 -7.72
N ASN A 33 4.22 -2.90 -6.85
CA ASN A 33 4.40 -4.32 -7.16
C ASN A 33 3.24 -4.83 -8.01
N GLU A 34 3.52 -5.32 -9.21
CA GLU A 34 2.50 -5.82 -10.16
C GLU A 34 1.71 -7.02 -9.62
N ALA A 35 2.30 -7.84 -8.75
CA ALA A 35 1.58 -8.93 -8.11
C ALA A 35 0.63 -8.43 -7.02
N TYR A 36 1.00 -7.36 -6.31
CA TYR A 36 0.10 -6.70 -5.36
C TYR A 36 -1.06 -6.04 -6.09
N ASP A 37 -0.80 -5.33 -7.20
CA ASP A 37 -1.83 -4.73 -8.04
C ASP A 37 -2.85 -5.78 -8.51
N ARG A 38 -2.39 -6.90 -9.08
CA ARG A 38 -3.29 -7.99 -9.50
C ARG A 38 -4.12 -8.57 -8.36
N ASP A 39 -3.51 -8.79 -7.20
CA ASP A 39 -4.22 -9.28 -6.01
C ASP A 39 -5.27 -8.26 -5.54
N PHE A 40 -4.94 -6.97 -5.55
CA PHE A 40 -5.84 -5.89 -5.18
C PHE A 40 -6.99 -5.73 -6.17
N GLN A 41 -6.74 -5.84 -7.48
CA GLN A 41 -7.79 -5.83 -8.49
C GLN A 41 -8.74 -7.03 -8.38
N ALA A 42 -8.21 -8.21 -8.03
CA ALA A 42 -9.05 -9.36 -7.74
C ALA A 42 -9.95 -9.12 -6.52
N LEU A 43 -9.48 -8.35 -5.53
CA LEU A 43 -10.26 -7.95 -4.35
C LEU A 43 -11.37 -6.98 -4.69
N THR A 44 -11.08 -5.95 -5.47
CA THR A 44 -12.07 -4.95 -5.86
C THR A 44 -13.10 -5.52 -6.84
N ALA A 45 -12.72 -6.50 -7.66
CA ALA A 45 -13.63 -7.17 -8.60
C ALA A 45 -14.46 -8.31 -7.99
N ALA A 46 -14.14 -8.77 -6.77
CA ALA A 46 -14.82 -9.89 -6.14
C ALA A 46 -16.30 -9.57 -5.87
N LYS A 47 -17.21 -10.29 -6.53
CA LYS A 47 -18.65 -10.27 -6.22
C LYS A 47 -18.94 -11.35 -5.18
N GLY A 48 -19.01 -10.95 -3.91
CA GLY A 48 -19.29 -11.87 -2.81
C GLY A 48 -18.54 -11.47 -1.55
N ASP A 49 -18.29 -12.43 -0.69
CA ASP A 49 -17.58 -12.20 0.57
C ASP A 49 -16.09 -11.89 0.31
N PRO A 50 -15.59 -10.69 0.68
CA PRO A 50 -14.21 -10.32 0.43
C PRO A 50 -13.23 -10.90 1.47
N ARG A 51 -13.72 -11.44 2.61
CA ARG A 51 -12.88 -11.90 3.73
C ARG A 51 -11.82 -12.92 3.31
N PRO A 52 -12.11 -13.99 2.53
CA PRO A 52 -11.08 -14.96 2.14
C PRO A 52 -9.98 -14.32 1.30
N LEU A 53 -10.32 -13.34 0.44
CA LEU A 53 -9.33 -12.68 -0.40
C LEU A 53 -8.55 -11.62 0.37
N THR A 54 -9.21 -10.89 1.28
CA THR A 54 -8.55 -9.99 2.24
C THR A 54 -7.57 -10.76 3.12
N ASP A 55 -7.93 -11.93 3.65
CA ASP A 55 -7.03 -12.73 4.50
C ASP A 55 -5.80 -13.21 3.71
N LYS A 56 -6.01 -13.68 2.48
CA LYS A 56 -4.93 -14.06 1.57
C LYS A 56 -3.98 -12.90 1.29
N ILE A 57 -4.50 -11.70 1.01
CA ILE A 57 -3.69 -10.50 0.77
C ILE A 57 -2.92 -10.10 2.04
N ARG A 58 -3.55 -10.16 3.21
CA ARG A 58 -2.89 -9.88 4.51
C ARG A 58 -1.73 -10.82 4.78
N GLN A 59 -1.93 -12.13 4.61
CA GLN A 59 -0.88 -13.12 4.86
C GLN A 59 0.27 -13.01 3.86
N ARG A 60 -0.05 -12.81 2.58
CA ARG A 60 0.95 -12.73 1.51
C ARG A 60 1.81 -11.46 1.59
N TRP A 61 1.21 -10.33 1.93
CA TRP A 61 1.87 -9.02 1.88
C TRP A 61 2.18 -8.43 3.27
N GLY A 62 1.85 -9.14 4.35
CA GLY A 62 2.07 -8.68 5.73
C GLY A 62 1.18 -7.49 6.13
N LEU A 63 0.07 -7.28 5.43
CA LEU A 63 -0.81 -6.11 5.64
C LEU A 63 -1.76 -6.29 6.82
N ARG A 64 -2.05 -5.18 7.50
CA ARG A 64 -3.08 -5.09 8.53
C ARG A 64 -4.11 -4.03 8.14
N PHE A 65 -5.26 -4.47 7.65
CA PHE A 65 -6.37 -3.55 7.35
C PHE A 65 -7.05 -3.09 8.66
N PRO A 66 -7.49 -1.83 8.75
CA PRO A 66 -8.33 -1.36 9.83
C PRO A 66 -9.72 -1.98 9.67
N GLY A 67 -9.89 -3.15 10.28
CA GLY A 67 -11.11 -3.95 10.20
C GLY A 67 -10.92 -5.19 11.06
N GLY A 68 -11.04 -5.01 12.38
CA GLY A 68 -11.15 -6.15 13.29
C GLY A 68 -12.37 -7.00 12.92
N PRO A 69 -12.43 -8.27 13.38
CA PRO A 69 -13.59 -9.12 13.13
C PRO A 69 -14.88 -8.38 13.52
N PRO A 70 -16.00 -8.60 12.79
CA PRO A 70 -17.26 -7.99 13.16
C PRO A 70 -17.52 -8.30 14.63
N ARG A 71 -17.79 -7.26 15.43
CA ARG A 71 -18.17 -7.41 16.83
C ARG A 71 -19.42 -8.30 16.82
N GLY A 72 -19.28 -9.54 17.31
CA GLY A 72 -20.37 -10.50 17.32
C GLY A 72 -21.58 -9.96 18.08
N PRO A 73 -22.81 -10.44 17.79
CA PRO A 73 -24.01 -9.94 18.47
C PRO A 73 -23.88 -10.18 19.97
N SER A 74 -24.13 -9.12 20.75
CA SER A 74 -24.38 -9.20 22.20
C SER A 74 -25.72 -9.86 22.48
#